data_AF-A0A929A086-F1
#
_entry.id   AF-A0A929A086-F1
#
_cell.length_a   1.000
_cell.length_b   1.000
_cell.length_c   1.000
_cell.angle_alpha   90.00
_cell.angle_beta   90.00
_cell.angle_gamma   90.00
#
_symmetry.space_group_name_H-M   'P 1'
#
loop_
_entity.id
_entity.type
_entity.pdbx_description
1 polymer ?
#
loop_
_entity_poly.entity_id
_entity_poly.type
_entity_poly.pdbx_seq_one_letter_code
_entity_poly.pdbx_strand_id
1 'polypeptide(L)'
;MNSLFLERLHSPERPVIVFDGAMGTNLQVQELTADDFGGLEYEGCNEYLVMTKPEAVAKVHRDFFSAGADVIETDTFGGSTFVLAEYGLQDQTYEMNKVAAELAKCCTAEFSTPDKPRFVAGSMGPGTKLPTLGHITYDELLAAFTVQAEGLYDGGVDLFIVETCQDVLQIKAALNAIEAVFEKKGTRLPLMVSVTMETTGTMLVGSDITAVVSILEPYPIDILGLNCATGPDLMTEHVKYLSETSPFVVSCVPNAGLPENIGGHAHYKLTPMELRMALHRFVEDLGVQVIGGCCGTRPDHIAALAQISQELAPKQRQVRLCQGEGEKGGKGPRPALNYPPAAASIYGAQPYDQDNSFLIVGERLNASGSRKVRELLNEDDWDGLIAIAKKQVKEGAHILDVNVDYVGRNGEADMHEIVSRLVTNVTLPLMLDSTEWTKMEAGLKVAGGKCILNSTNYEDGDERFFKVLELAKTYGAGVVIGCIDEDGMARTAEKKFQIAQRAYRDALEYGLPPHELFFDTLALPISTGIEEDRE
;
A
#
# COMPACT_ATOMS: atom_id res chain seq x y z
N MET A 1 -9.40 13.91 17.89
CA MET A 1 -8.23 14.64 18.44
C MET A 1 -7.20 14.73 17.34
N ASN A 2 -6.55 15.88 17.17
CA ASN A 2 -5.45 16.02 16.22
C ASN A 2 -4.26 15.20 16.72
N SER A 3 -3.61 14.44 15.83
CA SER A 3 -2.40 13.70 16.17
C SER A 3 -1.23 14.67 16.35
N LEU A 4 -0.59 14.65 17.54
CA LEU A 4 0.60 15.46 17.81
C LEU A 4 1.74 15.19 16.81
N PHE A 5 1.84 13.96 16.31
CA PHE A 5 2.80 13.60 15.28
C PHE A 5 2.53 14.34 13.96
N LEU A 6 1.27 14.36 13.49
CA LEU A 6 0.90 15.09 12.26
C LEU A 6 1.02 16.60 12.44
N GLU A 7 0.68 17.13 13.61
CA GLU A 7 0.88 18.55 13.93
C GLU A 7 2.37 18.93 13.84
N ARG A 8 3.26 18.06 14.31
CA ARG A 8 4.71 18.25 14.19
C ARG A 8 5.18 18.10 12.74
N LEU A 9 4.72 17.06 12.03
CA LEU A 9 5.11 16.76 10.64
C LEU A 9 4.71 17.89 9.69
N HIS A 10 3.51 18.44 9.85
CA HIS A 10 2.96 19.49 8.99
C HIS A 10 3.08 20.89 9.59
N SER A 11 3.89 21.06 10.62
CA SER A 11 4.16 22.39 11.17
C SER A 11 4.80 23.28 10.09
N PRO A 12 4.67 24.62 10.19
CA PRO A 12 5.28 25.54 9.23
C PRO A 12 6.80 25.38 9.10
N GLU A 13 7.46 24.91 10.16
CA GLU A 13 8.91 24.66 10.20
C GLU A 13 9.30 23.40 9.41
N ARG A 14 8.36 22.47 9.20
CA ARG A 14 8.58 21.19 8.50
C ARG A 14 9.82 20.45 9.02
N PRO A 15 9.87 20.16 10.33
CA PRO A 15 11.05 19.54 10.94
C PRO A 15 11.35 18.20 10.27
N VAL A 16 12.64 17.90 10.13
CA VAL A 16 13.11 16.57 9.76
C VAL A 16 12.87 15.64 10.94
N ILE A 17 12.08 14.59 10.73
CA ILE A 17 11.78 13.59 11.75
C ILE A 17 12.79 12.45 11.63
N VAL A 18 13.46 12.13 12.74
CA VAL A 18 14.47 11.08 12.80
C VAL A 18 13.89 9.82 13.45
N PHE A 19 13.70 8.76 12.66
CA PHE A 19 13.41 7.41 13.14
C PHE A 19 14.67 6.76 13.72
N ASP A 20 14.49 5.69 14.47
CA ASP A 20 15.56 4.91 15.07
C ASP A 20 16.32 4.06 14.04
N GLY A 21 17.13 3.15 14.57
CA GLY A 21 17.90 2.18 13.80
C GLY A 21 17.34 0.77 13.95
N ALA A 22 18.06 -0.23 13.45
CA ALA A 22 17.57 -1.60 13.47
C ALA A 22 17.45 -2.22 14.89
N MET A 23 16.24 -2.68 15.25
CA MET A 23 16.01 -3.47 16.47
C MET A 23 16.82 -4.78 16.45
N GLY A 24 16.62 -5.62 15.43
CA GLY A 24 17.20 -6.97 15.37
C GLY A 24 18.73 -7.00 15.49
N THR A 25 19.46 -6.17 14.74
CA THR A 25 20.94 -6.16 14.83
C THR A 25 21.45 -5.62 16.17
N ASN A 26 20.67 -4.78 16.87
CA ASN A 26 21.04 -4.25 18.19
C ASN A 26 20.62 -5.21 19.34
N LEU A 27 19.70 -6.15 19.10
CA LEU A 27 19.46 -7.29 19.99
C LEU A 27 20.57 -8.35 19.84
N GLN A 28 21.02 -8.62 18.62
CA GLN A 28 22.09 -9.60 18.34
C GLN A 28 23.40 -9.31 19.09
N VAL A 29 23.75 -8.03 19.29
CA VAL A 29 24.97 -7.64 20.04
C VAL A 29 24.85 -7.83 21.55
N GLN A 30 23.66 -8.17 22.06
CA GLN A 30 23.44 -8.47 23.48
C GLN A 30 23.75 -9.93 23.83
N GLU A 31 24.16 -10.75 22.85
CA GLU A 31 24.53 -12.17 23.03
C GLU A 31 23.42 -13.00 23.74
N LEU A 32 22.16 -12.74 23.38
CA LEU A 32 21.00 -13.43 23.92
C LEU A 32 21.07 -14.94 23.64
N THR A 33 20.57 -15.73 24.58
CA THR A 33 20.54 -17.19 24.52
C THR A 33 19.11 -17.69 24.32
N ALA A 34 18.93 -18.95 23.90
CA ALA A 34 17.61 -19.58 23.80
C ALA A 34 16.76 -19.44 25.09
N ASP A 35 17.38 -19.44 26.28
CA ASP A 35 16.67 -19.24 27.55
C ASP A 35 16.06 -17.83 27.66
N ASP A 36 16.71 -16.82 27.08
CA ASP A 36 16.19 -15.44 27.04
C ASP A 36 14.95 -15.33 26.12
N PHE A 37 14.89 -16.14 25.05
CA PHE A 37 13.69 -16.29 24.21
C PHE A 37 12.63 -17.20 24.85
N GLY A 38 12.88 -17.78 26.03
CA GLY A 38 11.95 -18.67 26.72
C GLY A 38 11.98 -20.13 26.27
N GLY A 39 12.97 -20.53 25.47
CA GLY A 39 13.15 -21.90 24.99
C GLY A 39 13.81 -21.97 23.61
N LEU A 40 14.34 -23.16 23.26
CA LEU A 40 14.98 -23.41 21.97
C LEU A 40 13.98 -23.29 20.80
N GLU A 41 12.72 -23.62 21.04
CA GLU A 41 11.63 -23.50 20.07
C GLU A 41 11.28 -22.06 19.71
N TYR A 42 11.65 -21.07 20.53
CA TYR A 42 11.36 -19.65 20.35
C TYR A 42 12.59 -18.84 19.91
N GLU A 43 13.76 -19.48 19.84
CA GLU A 43 15.01 -18.82 19.49
C GLU A 43 14.90 -18.14 18.12
N GLY A 44 15.20 -16.84 18.08
CA GLY A 44 15.10 -16.02 16.88
C GLY A 44 13.77 -15.30 16.65
N CYS A 45 12.73 -15.57 17.46
CA CYS A 45 11.52 -14.75 17.49
C CYS A 45 11.75 -13.54 18.39
N ASN A 46 12.28 -12.45 17.80
CA ASN A 46 12.57 -11.23 18.56
C ASN A 46 11.30 -10.67 19.23
N GLU A 47 10.16 -10.74 18.55
CA GLU A 47 8.87 -10.25 19.06
C GLU A 47 8.49 -10.88 20.39
N TYR A 48 8.95 -12.10 20.70
CA TYR A 48 8.64 -12.75 21.97
C TYR A 48 9.49 -12.26 23.15
N LEU A 49 10.61 -11.57 22.88
CA LEU A 49 11.44 -10.96 23.91
C LEU A 49 10.68 -9.90 24.70
N VAL A 50 9.64 -9.28 24.16
CA VAL A 50 8.78 -8.34 24.92
C VAL A 50 8.07 -9.02 26.10
N MET A 51 7.92 -10.35 26.06
CA MET A 51 7.31 -11.15 27.11
C MET A 51 8.36 -11.79 28.03
N THR A 52 9.41 -12.36 27.43
CA THR A 52 10.41 -13.17 28.16
C THR A 52 11.59 -12.36 28.69
N LYS A 53 11.97 -11.31 27.99
CA LYS A 53 13.15 -10.47 28.25
C LYS A 53 12.94 -8.99 27.88
N PRO A 54 11.91 -8.33 28.42
CA PRO A 54 11.51 -6.99 27.99
C PRO A 54 12.59 -5.92 28.19
N GLU A 55 13.53 -6.13 29.11
CA GLU A 55 14.60 -5.16 29.35
C GLU A 55 15.63 -5.13 28.21
N ALA A 56 15.81 -6.22 27.47
CA ALA A 56 16.69 -6.28 26.30
C ALA A 56 16.15 -5.40 25.17
N VAL A 57 14.83 -5.45 24.93
CA VAL A 57 14.11 -4.61 23.97
C VAL A 57 14.10 -3.15 24.44
N ALA A 58 13.73 -2.90 25.70
CA ALA A 58 13.73 -1.56 26.28
C ALA A 58 15.10 -0.90 26.23
N LYS A 59 16.18 -1.67 26.41
CA LYS A 59 17.55 -1.16 26.27
C LYS A 59 17.79 -0.60 24.87
N VAL A 60 17.39 -1.31 23.81
CA VAL A 60 17.55 -0.82 22.43
C VAL A 60 16.78 0.49 22.21
N HIS A 61 15.51 0.54 22.64
CA HIS A 61 14.71 1.78 22.56
C HIS A 61 15.37 2.96 23.28
N ARG A 62 15.85 2.74 24.52
CA ARG A 62 16.54 3.79 25.30
C ARG A 62 17.84 4.24 24.64
N ASP A 63 18.61 3.33 24.04
CA ASP A 63 19.84 3.65 23.35
C ASP A 63 19.57 4.57 22.13
N PHE A 64 18.51 4.30 21.36
CA PHE A 64 18.15 5.14 20.22
C PHE A 64 17.53 6.50 20.62
N PHE A 65 16.71 6.54 21.67
CA PHE A 65 16.26 7.83 22.20
C PHE A 65 17.40 8.66 22.76
N SER A 66 18.38 8.03 23.42
CA SER A 66 19.60 8.69 23.90
C SER A 66 20.46 9.20 22.75
N ALA A 67 20.48 8.50 21.62
CA ALA A 67 21.11 8.96 20.39
C ALA A 67 20.36 10.14 19.75
N GLY A 68 19.10 10.36 20.10
CA GLY A 68 18.34 11.55 19.72
C GLY A 68 17.17 11.30 18.77
N ALA A 69 16.85 10.04 18.46
CA ALA A 69 15.67 9.66 17.67
C ALA A 69 14.39 10.35 18.16
N ASP A 70 13.54 10.75 17.23
CA ASP A 70 12.21 11.32 17.49
C ASP A 70 11.14 10.23 17.55
N VAL A 71 11.31 9.17 16.76
CA VAL A 71 10.40 8.03 16.66
C VAL A 71 11.19 6.74 16.86
N ILE A 72 10.61 5.80 17.60
CA ILE A 72 11.07 4.40 17.63
C ILE A 72 10.01 3.50 17.03
N GLU A 73 10.44 2.40 16.43
CA GLU A 73 9.55 1.33 15.98
C GLU A 73 9.34 0.31 17.10
N THR A 74 8.13 -0.20 17.28
CA THR A 74 7.86 -1.31 18.21
C THR A 74 8.56 -2.58 17.75
N ASP A 75 8.94 -3.46 18.69
CA ASP A 75 9.50 -4.79 18.36
C ASP A 75 8.40 -5.77 17.92
N THR A 76 7.79 -5.48 16.78
CA THR A 76 6.59 -6.15 16.25
C THR A 76 6.65 -6.40 14.75
N PHE A 77 7.84 -6.35 14.16
CA PHE A 77 8.03 -6.53 12.72
C PHE A 77 7.38 -7.84 12.20
N GLY A 78 7.65 -8.96 12.87
CA GLY A 78 7.05 -10.27 12.66
C GLY A 78 5.82 -10.54 13.53
N GLY A 79 5.17 -9.51 14.06
CA GLY A 79 4.08 -9.63 15.04
C GLY A 79 2.73 -10.06 14.47
N SER A 80 2.66 -10.67 13.29
CA SER A 80 1.39 -11.13 12.69
C SER A 80 1.09 -12.59 13.04
N THR A 81 -0.18 -12.99 12.98
CA THR A 81 -0.60 -14.35 13.38
C THR A 81 0.11 -15.44 12.58
N PHE A 82 0.31 -15.27 11.28
CA PHE A 82 0.92 -16.28 10.41
C PHE A 82 2.44 -16.40 10.58
N VAL A 83 3.12 -15.34 11.03
CA VAL A 83 4.56 -15.40 11.37
C VAL A 83 4.72 -16.03 12.75
N LEU A 84 3.95 -15.58 13.74
CA LEU A 84 3.98 -16.14 15.09
C LEU A 84 3.55 -17.61 15.14
N ALA A 85 2.77 -18.08 14.15
CA ALA A 85 2.43 -19.49 13.99
C ALA A 85 3.65 -20.39 13.74
N GLU A 86 4.73 -19.87 13.14
CA GLU A 86 5.98 -20.62 12.93
C GLU A 86 6.65 -20.98 14.27
N TYR A 87 6.33 -20.24 15.33
CA TYR A 87 6.79 -20.44 16.70
C TYR A 87 5.69 -20.97 17.63
N GLY A 88 4.48 -21.26 17.13
CA GLY A 88 3.34 -21.70 17.95
C GLY A 88 2.77 -20.62 18.87
N LEU A 89 2.94 -19.33 18.52
CA LEU A 89 2.55 -18.16 19.31
C LEU A 89 1.38 -17.37 18.70
N GLN A 90 0.72 -17.89 17.65
CA GLN A 90 -0.34 -17.18 16.93
C GLN A 90 -1.53 -16.74 17.80
N ASP A 91 -1.82 -17.47 18.88
CA ASP A 91 -2.92 -17.12 19.80
C ASP A 91 -2.55 -15.95 20.73
N GLN A 92 -1.27 -15.56 20.78
CA GLN A 92 -0.76 -14.46 21.60
C GLN A 92 -0.56 -13.17 20.79
N THR A 93 -0.87 -13.17 19.49
CA THR A 93 -0.62 -12.04 18.58
C THR A 93 -1.12 -10.71 19.12
N TYR A 94 -2.38 -10.61 19.56
CA TYR A 94 -2.93 -9.37 20.10
C TYR A 94 -2.12 -8.88 21.32
N GLU A 95 -1.90 -9.78 22.29
CA GLU A 95 -1.26 -9.42 23.55
C GLU A 95 0.20 -9.03 23.37
N MET A 96 0.96 -9.78 22.56
CA MET A 96 2.37 -9.48 22.28
C MET A 96 2.53 -8.09 21.64
N ASN A 97 1.71 -7.75 20.65
CA ASN A 97 1.76 -6.43 20.00
C ASN A 97 1.38 -5.31 20.96
N LYS A 98 0.38 -5.54 21.81
CA LYS A 98 -0.04 -4.58 22.82
C LYS A 98 1.07 -4.33 23.85
N VAL A 99 1.68 -5.38 24.39
CA VAL A 99 2.77 -5.29 25.36
C VAL A 99 4.01 -4.62 24.74
N ALA A 100 4.33 -4.94 23.49
CA ALA A 100 5.42 -4.29 22.77
C ALA A 100 5.20 -2.78 22.63
N ALA A 101 3.99 -2.36 22.26
CA ALA A 101 3.62 -0.95 22.18
C ALA A 101 3.66 -0.26 23.56
N GLU A 102 3.11 -0.89 24.62
CA GLU A 102 3.15 -0.35 25.98
C GLU A 102 4.59 -0.19 26.51
N LEU A 103 5.47 -1.15 26.22
CA LEU A 103 6.90 -1.09 26.54
C LEU A 103 7.60 0.09 25.85
N ALA A 104 7.35 0.26 24.54
CA ALA A 104 7.87 1.38 23.78
C ALA A 104 7.34 2.72 24.30
N LYS A 105 6.05 2.81 24.66
CA LYS A 105 5.45 4.03 25.27
C LYS A 105 6.04 4.35 26.63
N CYS A 106 6.35 3.34 27.44
CA CYS A 106 7.05 3.52 28.71
C CYS A 106 8.45 4.10 28.49
N CYS A 107 9.22 3.57 27.54
CA CYS A 107 10.53 4.14 27.19
C CYS A 107 10.39 5.58 26.67
N THR A 108 9.39 5.84 25.83
CA THR A 108 9.09 7.16 25.25
C THR A 108 8.80 8.22 26.32
N ALA A 109 8.12 7.85 27.41
CA ALA A 109 7.82 8.74 28.53
C ALA A 109 9.07 9.19 29.32
N GLU A 110 10.15 8.40 29.31
CA GLU A 110 11.42 8.74 29.97
C GLU A 110 12.20 9.85 29.23
N PHE A 111 11.99 9.99 27.92
CA PHE A 111 12.75 10.91 27.04
C PHE A 111 11.93 12.05 26.45
N SER A 112 10.59 11.98 26.51
CA SER A 112 9.71 13.02 25.97
C SER A 112 9.73 14.28 26.81
N THR A 113 9.88 15.43 26.14
CA THR A 113 9.68 16.75 26.73
C THR A 113 8.64 17.53 25.92
N PRO A 114 8.03 18.60 26.47
CA PRO A 114 7.09 19.44 25.70
C PRO A 114 7.69 19.99 24.40
N ASP A 115 8.98 20.36 24.40
CA ASP A 115 9.67 20.93 23.23
C ASP A 115 10.13 19.84 22.25
N LYS A 116 10.34 18.61 22.74
CA LYS A 116 10.83 17.48 21.95
C LYS A 116 10.02 16.22 22.29
N PRO A 117 8.76 16.13 21.83
CA PRO A 117 7.97 14.92 22.01
C PRO A 117 8.65 13.73 21.31
N ARG A 118 8.52 12.55 21.91
CA ARG A 118 8.91 11.27 21.32
C ARG A 118 7.68 10.49 20.93
N PHE A 119 7.80 9.70 19.87
CA PHE A 119 6.70 8.94 19.30
C PHE A 119 7.05 7.46 19.15
N VAL A 120 6.02 6.62 19.15
CA VAL A 120 6.12 5.18 18.89
C VAL A 120 5.37 4.83 17.62
N ALA A 121 6.07 4.27 16.64
CA ALA A 121 5.50 3.68 15.45
C ALA A 121 5.21 2.20 15.67
N GLY A 122 3.96 1.78 15.50
CA GLY A 122 3.56 0.38 15.47
C GLY A 122 4.05 -0.28 14.20
N SER A 123 5.14 -1.04 14.28
CA SER A 123 5.75 -1.75 13.14
C SER A 123 4.94 -2.97 12.73
N MET A 124 4.65 -3.06 11.43
CA MET A 124 4.00 -4.18 10.77
C MET A 124 4.81 -4.56 9.53
N GLY A 125 5.59 -5.64 9.63
CA GLY A 125 6.42 -6.15 8.52
C GLY A 125 5.64 -6.99 7.51
N PRO A 126 6.31 -7.46 6.44
CA PRO A 126 5.68 -8.23 5.37
C PRO A 126 5.35 -9.68 5.74
N GLY A 127 5.98 -10.19 6.79
CA GLY A 127 5.96 -11.60 7.18
C GLY A 127 6.64 -12.51 6.14
N THR A 128 6.27 -13.79 6.13
CA THR A 128 6.97 -14.86 5.38
C THR A 128 6.22 -15.35 4.13
N LYS A 129 5.07 -14.74 3.79
CA LYS A 129 4.17 -15.20 2.72
C LYS A 129 3.93 -14.10 1.68
N LEU A 130 3.88 -14.48 0.41
CA LEU A 130 3.64 -13.57 -0.72
C LEU A 130 2.26 -13.86 -1.34
N PRO A 131 1.25 -13.01 -1.12
CA PRO A 131 -0.10 -13.25 -1.63
C PRO A 131 -0.18 -13.23 -3.16
N THR A 132 0.63 -12.41 -3.85
CA THR A 132 0.66 -12.39 -5.32
C THR A 132 1.15 -13.72 -5.92
N LEU A 133 1.90 -14.51 -5.15
CA LEU A 133 2.33 -15.87 -5.53
C LEU A 133 1.42 -16.97 -4.98
N GLY A 134 0.29 -16.61 -4.36
CA GLY A 134 -0.68 -17.57 -3.82
C GLY A 134 -0.25 -18.28 -2.53
N HIS A 135 0.77 -17.77 -1.82
CA HIS A 135 1.23 -18.41 -0.57
C HIS A 135 0.25 -18.22 0.61
N ILE A 136 -0.61 -17.21 0.53
CA ILE A 136 -1.63 -16.84 1.51
C ILE A 136 -2.72 -16.04 0.79
N THR A 137 -3.97 -16.15 1.22
CA THR A 137 -5.08 -15.39 0.63
C THR A 137 -5.14 -13.95 1.17
N TYR A 138 -5.79 -13.06 0.42
CA TYR A 138 -6.04 -11.69 0.87
C TYR A 138 -6.84 -11.63 2.18
N ASP A 139 -7.87 -12.49 2.32
CA ASP A 139 -8.73 -12.50 3.50
C ASP A 139 -7.98 -13.00 4.75
N GLU A 140 -7.09 -13.99 4.60
CA GLU A 140 -6.21 -14.44 5.68
C GLU A 140 -5.22 -13.34 6.11
N LEU A 141 -4.64 -12.60 5.16
CA LEU A 141 -3.77 -11.46 5.48
C LEU A 141 -4.54 -10.34 6.18
N LEU A 142 -5.72 -9.98 5.67
CA LEU A 142 -6.58 -8.97 6.27
C LEU A 142 -6.92 -9.33 7.72
N ALA A 143 -7.32 -10.58 7.97
CA ALA A 143 -7.60 -11.06 9.32
C ALA A 143 -6.36 -11.01 10.23
N ALA A 144 -5.21 -11.48 9.74
CA ALA A 144 -3.96 -11.49 10.51
C ALA A 144 -3.50 -10.07 10.90
N PHE A 145 -3.45 -9.15 9.94
CA PHE A 145 -3.05 -7.78 10.18
C PHE A 145 -4.05 -7.02 11.03
N THR A 146 -5.34 -7.37 10.99
CA THR A 146 -6.34 -6.75 11.87
C THR A 146 -6.03 -7.05 13.33
N VAL A 147 -5.72 -8.30 13.68
CA VAL A 147 -5.37 -8.67 15.07
C VAL A 147 -4.10 -7.95 15.54
N GLN A 148 -3.08 -7.87 14.68
CA GLN A 148 -1.84 -7.14 14.96
C GLN A 148 -2.12 -5.65 15.18
N ALA A 149 -2.85 -5.02 14.26
CA ALA A 149 -3.18 -3.59 14.33
C ALA A 149 -4.04 -3.25 15.55
N GLU A 150 -4.98 -4.11 15.95
CA GLU A 150 -5.77 -3.93 17.17
C GLU A 150 -4.89 -3.94 18.43
N GLY A 151 -3.94 -4.87 18.52
CA GLY A 151 -3.00 -4.93 19.65
C GLY A 151 -2.14 -3.68 19.75
N LEU A 152 -1.53 -3.26 18.63
CA LEU A 152 -0.73 -2.03 18.54
C LEU A 152 -1.56 -0.78 18.91
N TYR A 153 -2.77 -0.65 18.36
CA TYR A 153 -3.67 0.47 18.65
C TYR A 153 -3.98 0.56 20.15
N ASP A 154 -4.38 -0.57 20.76
CA ASP A 154 -4.75 -0.62 22.17
C ASP A 154 -3.54 -0.46 23.11
N GLY A 155 -2.33 -0.79 22.64
CA GLY A 155 -1.08 -0.48 23.33
C GLY A 155 -0.65 0.98 23.25
N GLY A 156 -1.35 1.80 22.45
CA GLY A 156 -1.21 3.25 22.44
C GLY A 156 -0.10 3.80 21.55
N VAL A 157 0.20 3.14 20.41
CA VAL A 157 1.11 3.68 19.39
C VAL A 157 0.66 5.07 18.92
N ASP A 158 1.62 5.90 18.50
CA ASP A 158 1.34 7.26 18.02
C ASP A 158 1.10 7.31 16.51
N LEU A 159 1.56 6.28 15.78
CA LEU A 159 1.39 6.07 14.34
C LEU A 159 1.58 4.59 13.99
N PHE A 160 1.14 4.19 12.81
CA PHE A 160 1.41 2.88 12.21
C PHE A 160 2.46 2.98 11.12
N ILE A 161 3.31 1.96 10.99
CA ILE A 161 4.20 1.78 9.85
C ILE A 161 4.04 0.38 9.27
N VAL A 162 3.61 0.30 8.01
CA VAL A 162 3.66 -0.93 7.19
C VAL A 162 4.99 -0.90 6.43
N GLU A 163 5.98 -1.65 6.90
CA GLU A 163 7.37 -1.48 6.47
C GLU A 163 7.96 -2.70 5.77
N THR A 164 9.10 -2.49 5.08
CA THR A 164 9.84 -3.52 4.35
C THR A 164 8.94 -4.27 3.37
N CYS A 165 7.97 -3.57 2.79
CA CYS A 165 6.96 -4.22 1.96
C CYS A 165 7.57 -4.74 0.67
N GLN A 166 7.29 -6.00 0.34
CA GLN A 166 7.83 -6.72 -0.81
C GLN A 166 6.76 -7.11 -1.84
N ASP A 167 5.48 -7.02 -1.47
CA ASP A 167 4.32 -7.35 -2.29
C ASP A 167 3.22 -6.29 -2.10
N VAL A 168 2.77 -5.66 -3.18
CA VAL A 168 1.75 -4.59 -3.13
C VAL A 168 0.38 -5.08 -2.67
N LEU A 169 0.02 -6.34 -2.94
CA LEU A 169 -1.26 -6.90 -2.47
C LEU A 169 -1.27 -7.06 -0.95
N GLN A 170 -0.11 -7.39 -0.37
CA GLN A 170 0.09 -7.46 1.07
C GLN A 170 -0.02 -6.07 1.73
N ILE A 171 0.50 -5.01 1.08
CA ILE A 171 0.32 -3.62 1.53
C ILE A 171 -1.18 -3.28 1.59
N LYS A 172 -1.92 -3.56 0.51
CA LYS A 172 -3.37 -3.27 0.45
C LYS A 172 -4.16 -3.99 1.55
N ALA A 173 -3.79 -5.23 1.88
CA ALA A 173 -4.41 -5.98 2.97
C ALA A 173 -4.11 -5.34 4.34
N ALA A 174 -2.87 -4.95 4.59
CA ALA A 174 -2.46 -4.29 5.84
C ALA A 174 -3.14 -2.92 6.00
N LEU A 175 -3.19 -2.10 4.94
CA LEU A 175 -3.87 -0.80 4.97
C LEU A 175 -5.36 -0.95 5.29
N ASN A 176 -6.04 -1.90 4.65
CA ASN A 176 -7.47 -2.14 4.91
C ASN A 176 -7.72 -2.71 6.31
N ALA A 177 -6.81 -3.53 6.85
CA ALA A 177 -6.87 -3.98 8.23
C ALA A 177 -6.78 -2.80 9.21
N ILE A 178 -5.83 -1.89 9.00
CA ILE A 178 -5.64 -0.71 9.84
C ILE A 178 -6.86 0.23 9.75
N GLU A 179 -7.38 0.47 8.54
CA GLU A 179 -8.59 1.30 8.36
C GLU A 179 -9.81 0.68 9.06
N ALA A 180 -9.99 -0.64 8.99
CA ALA A 180 -11.07 -1.33 9.72
C ALA A 180 -10.93 -1.15 11.25
N VAL A 181 -9.70 -1.15 11.78
CA VAL A 181 -9.44 -0.83 13.19
C VAL A 181 -9.77 0.64 13.49
N PHE A 182 -9.38 1.58 12.64
CA PHE A 182 -9.72 2.99 12.82
C PHE A 182 -11.22 3.25 12.82
N GLU A 183 -11.96 2.62 11.92
CA GLU A 183 -13.43 2.69 11.87
C GLU A 183 -14.05 2.15 13.16
N LYS A 184 -13.60 0.97 13.61
CA LYS A 184 -14.06 0.35 14.86
C LYS A 184 -13.76 1.19 16.10
N LYS A 185 -12.60 1.85 16.14
CA LYS A 185 -12.14 2.66 17.29
C LYS A 185 -12.63 4.11 17.22
N GLY A 186 -13.11 4.56 16.06
CA GLY A 186 -13.63 5.91 15.82
C GLY A 186 -12.56 7.01 15.80
N THR A 187 -11.27 6.66 15.74
CA THR A 187 -10.16 7.61 15.64
C THR A 187 -9.06 7.04 14.75
N ARG A 188 -8.61 7.85 13.79
CA ARG A 188 -7.49 7.54 12.89
C ARG A 188 -6.17 7.98 13.51
N LEU A 189 -5.16 7.11 13.45
CA LEU A 189 -3.77 7.46 13.72
C LEU A 189 -3.03 7.75 12.40
N PRO A 190 -1.87 8.42 12.45
CA PRO A 190 -1.02 8.61 11.28
C PRO A 190 -0.56 7.27 10.71
N LEU A 191 -0.40 7.20 9.40
CA LEU A 191 -0.09 5.97 8.68
C LEU A 191 1.06 6.18 7.70
N MET A 192 2.10 5.38 7.89
CA MET A 192 3.29 5.34 7.06
C MET A 192 3.37 4.01 6.32
N VAL A 193 3.78 4.05 5.05
CA VAL A 193 4.13 2.87 4.27
C VAL A 193 5.57 3.00 3.80
N SER A 194 6.33 1.93 3.94
CA SER A 194 7.69 1.84 3.43
C SER A 194 7.86 0.58 2.60
N VAL A 195 8.21 0.76 1.32
CA VAL A 195 8.49 -0.34 0.39
C VAL A 195 9.99 -0.64 0.36
N THR A 196 10.35 -1.87 0.03
CA THR A 196 11.74 -2.24 -0.16
C THR A 196 12.04 -2.52 -1.63
N MET A 197 13.11 -1.90 -2.14
CA MET A 197 13.55 -2.06 -3.52
C MET A 197 14.86 -2.84 -3.54
N GLU A 198 14.87 -3.94 -4.28
CA GLU A 198 16.03 -4.78 -4.49
C GLU A 198 17.08 -4.06 -5.36
N THR A 199 18.28 -4.62 -5.43
CA THR A 199 19.37 -4.12 -6.29
C THR A 199 19.01 -4.07 -7.78
N THR A 200 17.94 -4.76 -8.20
CA THR A 200 17.38 -4.72 -9.56
C THR A 200 16.54 -3.46 -9.83
N GLY A 201 16.25 -2.64 -8.82
CA GLY A 201 15.42 -1.44 -8.93
C GLY A 201 13.91 -1.71 -8.84
N THR A 202 13.50 -2.86 -8.32
CA THR A 202 12.09 -3.27 -8.14
C THR A 202 11.89 -3.93 -6.80
N MET A 203 10.64 -4.02 -6.33
CA MET A 203 10.24 -4.89 -5.23
C MET A 203 10.44 -6.37 -5.60
N LEU A 204 10.35 -7.27 -4.61
CA LEU A 204 10.55 -8.71 -4.81
C LEU A 204 9.62 -9.32 -5.86
N VAL A 205 8.35 -8.89 -5.91
CA VAL A 205 7.37 -9.35 -6.91
C VAL A 205 7.46 -8.62 -8.26
N GLY A 206 8.44 -7.71 -8.42
CA GLY A 206 8.73 -7.01 -9.67
C GLY A 206 8.14 -5.61 -9.80
N SER A 207 7.50 -5.07 -8.76
CA SER A 207 6.91 -3.72 -8.78
C SER A 207 7.97 -2.64 -8.87
N ASP A 208 7.85 -1.76 -9.87
CA ASP A 208 8.63 -0.53 -9.93
C ASP A 208 8.01 0.57 -9.06
N ILE A 209 8.75 1.67 -8.87
CA ILE A 209 8.30 2.79 -8.04
C ILE A 209 7.07 3.52 -8.62
N THR A 210 6.85 3.45 -9.93
CA THR A 210 5.69 4.07 -10.60
C THR A 210 4.40 3.31 -10.29
N ALA A 211 4.47 1.98 -10.27
CA ALA A 211 3.40 1.10 -9.83
C ALA A 211 3.08 1.37 -8.37
N VAL A 212 4.09 1.41 -7.49
CA VAL A 212 3.90 1.65 -6.05
C VAL A 212 3.12 2.96 -5.82
N VAL A 213 3.55 4.07 -6.42
CA VAL A 213 2.85 5.35 -6.25
C VAL A 213 1.42 5.27 -6.77
N SER A 214 1.21 4.68 -7.94
CA SER A 214 -0.12 4.60 -8.55
C SER A 214 -1.08 3.70 -7.77
N ILE A 215 -0.59 2.58 -7.22
CA ILE A 215 -1.36 1.64 -6.42
C ILE A 215 -1.72 2.21 -5.05
N LEU A 216 -0.81 2.98 -4.45
CA LEU A 216 -0.95 3.49 -3.08
C LEU A 216 -1.56 4.88 -3.00
N GLU A 217 -1.54 5.67 -4.08
CA GLU A 217 -2.19 6.99 -4.16
C GLU A 217 -3.64 6.98 -3.64
N PRO A 218 -4.47 5.96 -3.95
CA PRO A 218 -5.86 5.91 -3.51
C PRO A 218 -6.04 5.85 -1.99
N TYR A 219 -5.04 5.38 -1.27
CA TYR A 219 -5.11 5.12 0.16
C TYR A 219 -4.81 6.37 1.00
N PRO A 220 -5.42 6.51 2.18
CA PRO A 220 -5.19 7.63 3.09
C PRO A 220 -3.85 7.47 3.85
N ILE A 221 -2.73 7.48 3.13
CA ILE A 221 -1.37 7.38 3.68
C ILE A 221 -0.83 8.79 3.95
N ASP A 222 -0.11 8.98 5.06
CA ASP A 222 0.54 10.27 5.39
C ASP A 222 1.98 10.32 4.87
N ILE A 223 2.71 9.20 4.97
CA ILE A 223 4.13 9.09 4.61
C ILE A 223 4.34 7.86 3.72
N LEU A 224 5.00 8.03 2.57
CA LEU A 224 5.43 6.95 1.69
C LEU A 224 6.93 7.05 1.44
N GLY A 225 7.66 5.95 1.61
CA GLY A 225 9.08 5.95 1.26
C GLY A 225 9.69 4.57 1.15
N LEU A 226 11.00 4.51 1.38
CA LEU A 226 11.80 3.31 1.22
C LEU A 226 12.60 2.97 2.47
N ASN A 227 12.70 1.66 2.74
CA ASN A 227 13.58 1.12 3.77
C ASN A 227 14.18 -0.23 3.37
N CYS A 228 15.25 -0.60 4.07
CA CYS A 228 15.93 -1.89 3.92
C CYS A 228 16.48 -2.17 2.49
N ALA A 229 16.87 -3.43 2.25
CA ALA A 229 17.50 -4.02 1.05
C ALA A 229 18.81 -3.36 0.56
N THR A 230 18.83 -2.04 0.41
CA THR A 230 19.90 -1.30 -0.24
C THR A 230 20.39 -0.12 0.60
N GLY A 231 21.55 0.41 0.22
CA GLY A 231 22.08 1.65 0.77
C GLY A 231 21.47 2.90 0.10
N PRO A 232 21.79 4.10 0.62
CA PRO A 232 21.27 5.35 0.07
C PRO A 232 21.61 5.57 -1.43
N ASP A 233 22.73 5.05 -1.89
CA ASP A 233 23.20 5.17 -3.28
C ASP A 233 22.19 4.58 -4.26
N LEU A 234 21.70 3.37 -4.01
CA LEU A 234 20.73 2.67 -4.86
C LEU A 234 19.29 3.19 -4.69
N MET A 235 18.98 3.88 -3.58
CA MET A 235 17.65 4.48 -3.36
C MET A 235 17.44 5.81 -4.10
N THR A 236 18.51 6.44 -4.58
CA THR A 236 18.47 7.84 -5.09
C THR A 236 17.38 8.08 -6.14
N GLU A 237 17.32 7.25 -7.20
CA GLU A 237 16.36 7.46 -8.29
C GLU A 237 14.91 7.21 -7.85
N HIS A 238 14.69 6.25 -6.95
CA HIS A 238 13.36 5.99 -6.39
C HIS A 238 12.90 7.15 -5.51
N VAL A 239 13.75 7.65 -4.61
CA VAL A 239 13.45 8.81 -3.76
C VAL A 239 13.18 10.05 -4.61
N LYS A 240 13.95 10.26 -5.68
CA LYS A 240 13.73 11.37 -6.61
C LYS A 240 12.35 11.27 -7.28
N TYR A 241 11.99 10.10 -7.81
CA TYR A 241 10.69 9.88 -8.42
C TYR A 241 9.54 10.14 -7.43
N LEU A 242 9.63 9.58 -6.22
CA LEU A 242 8.66 9.84 -5.14
C LEU A 242 8.57 11.35 -4.85
N SER A 243 9.70 12.02 -4.79
CA SER A 243 9.75 13.44 -4.48
C SER A 243 9.07 14.31 -5.54
N GLU A 244 9.14 13.91 -6.80
CA GLU A 244 8.55 14.64 -7.93
C GLU A 244 7.04 14.36 -8.10
N THR A 245 6.60 13.12 -7.84
CA THR A 245 5.28 12.63 -8.27
C THR A 245 4.34 12.24 -7.12
N SER A 246 4.88 11.85 -5.96
CA SER A 246 4.08 11.36 -4.84
C SER A 246 3.35 12.50 -4.14
N PRO A 247 2.04 12.35 -3.83
CA PRO A 247 1.32 13.30 -3.01
C PRO A 247 1.64 13.17 -1.51
N PHE A 248 2.49 12.22 -1.10
CA PHE A 248 2.80 11.93 0.29
C PHE A 248 4.09 12.63 0.77
N VAL A 249 4.21 12.79 2.09
CA VAL A 249 5.52 13.06 2.70
C VAL A 249 6.44 11.88 2.39
N VAL A 250 7.70 12.16 2.06
CA VAL A 250 8.66 11.11 1.68
C VAL A 250 9.60 10.77 2.82
N SER A 251 9.77 9.47 3.05
CA SER A 251 10.76 8.91 3.97
C SER A 251 11.89 8.18 3.24
N CYS A 252 13.05 8.08 3.90
CA CYS A 252 14.14 7.20 3.48
C CYS A 252 14.88 6.66 4.71
N VAL A 253 14.80 5.35 4.93
CA VAL A 253 15.36 4.62 6.08
C VAL A 253 16.26 3.47 5.57
N PRO A 254 17.43 3.78 5.00
CA PRO A 254 18.27 2.82 4.29
C PRO A 254 19.04 1.89 5.24
N ASN A 255 19.56 0.79 4.71
CA ASN A 255 20.57 -0.01 5.42
C ASN A 255 21.89 0.77 5.55
N ALA A 256 22.75 0.36 6.49
CA ALA A 256 24.13 0.82 6.58
C ALA A 256 25.03 0.23 5.46
N GLY A 257 24.55 0.29 4.21
CA GLY A 257 25.15 -0.35 3.04
C GLY A 257 24.64 -1.78 2.84
N LEU A 258 25.16 -2.45 1.80
CA LEU A 258 24.86 -3.86 1.55
C LEU A 258 25.57 -4.75 2.60
N PRO A 259 24.91 -5.81 3.10
CA PRO A 259 25.52 -6.72 4.04
C PRO A 259 26.64 -7.53 3.38
N GLU A 260 27.77 -7.64 4.07
CA GLU A 260 28.86 -8.55 3.72
C GLU A 260 28.96 -9.67 4.74
N ASN A 261 29.12 -10.90 4.28
CA ASN A 261 29.35 -12.02 5.18
C ASN A 261 30.83 -12.05 5.60
N ILE A 262 31.09 -11.71 6.87
CA ILE A 262 32.41 -11.80 7.48
C ILE A 262 32.31 -12.81 8.63
N GLY A 263 32.86 -14.01 8.42
CA GLY A 263 32.90 -15.05 9.44
C GLY A 263 31.55 -15.63 9.84
N GLY A 264 30.54 -15.61 8.95
CA GLY A 264 29.19 -16.07 9.24
C GLY A 264 28.25 -14.98 9.75
N HIS A 265 28.76 -13.77 9.99
CA HIS A 265 27.98 -12.63 10.47
C HIS A 265 27.82 -11.57 9.39
N ALA A 266 26.63 -10.96 9.32
CA ALA A 266 26.38 -9.82 8.45
C ALA A 266 27.11 -8.58 8.97
N HIS A 267 27.98 -8.02 8.15
CA HIS A 267 28.74 -6.81 8.43
C HIS A 267 28.32 -5.68 7.47
N TYR A 268 28.13 -4.49 8.02
CA TYR A 268 27.67 -3.31 7.29
C TYR A 268 28.74 -2.22 7.34
N LYS A 269 29.14 -1.72 6.16
CA LYS A 269 30.32 -0.85 6.01
C LYS A 269 30.03 0.64 6.11
N LEU A 270 28.81 1.06 5.81
CA LEU A 270 28.47 2.48 5.76
C LEU A 270 28.66 3.09 7.14
N THR A 271 29.43 4.16 7.21
CA THR A 271 29.73 4.86 8.47
C THR A 271 28.63 5.88 8.82
N PRO A 272 28.54 6.33 10.08
CA PRO A 272 27.64 7.41 10.48
C PRO A 272 27.75 8.68 9.63
N MET A 273 28.98 9.06 9.24
CA MET A 273 29.22 10.24 8.42
C MET A 273 28.72 10.07 6.98
N GLU A 274 28.97 8.90 6.37
CA GLU A 274 28.51 8.63 5.01
C GLU A 274 26.98 8.59 4.92
N LEU A 275 26.32 7.93 5.89
CA LEU A 275 24.86 7.93 5.98
C LEU A 275 24.31 9.34 6.16
N ARG A 276 24.90 10.13 7.07
CA ARG A 276 24.55 11.54 7.31
C ARG A 276 24.66 12.36 6.03
N MET A 277 25.75 12.24 5.27
CA MET A 277 25.96 12.99 4.03
C MET A 277 24.93 12.61 2.96
N ALA A 278 24.60 11.33 2.82
CA ALA A 278 23.61 10.88 1.85
C ALA A 278 22.21 11.41 2.16
N LEU A 279 21.77 11.29 3.42
CA LEU A 279 20.45 11.74 3.85
C LEU A 279 20.34 13.27 3.90
N HIS A 280 21.42 14.00 4.22
CA HIS A 280 21.48 15.46 4.04
C HIS A 280 21.07 15.86 2.62
N ARG A 281 21.67 15.22 1.61
CA ARG A 281 21.37 15.49 0.20
C ARG A 281 19.89 15.22 -0.12
N PHE A 282 19.34 14.10 0.36
CA PHE A 282 17.95 13.77 0.14
C PHE A 282 16.97 14.75 0.78
N VAL A 283 17.30 15.27 1.96
CA VAL A 283 16.47 16.29 2.62
C VAL A 283 16.51 17.62 1.86
N GLU A 284 17.70 18.17 1.61
CA GLU A 284 17.86 19.51 1.00
C GLU A 284 17.50 19.55 -0.49
N ASP A 285 17.86 18.51 -1.26
CA ASP A 285 17.70 18.54 -2.72
C ASP A 285 16.40 17.89 -3.19
N LEU A 286 15.90 16.90 -2.46
CA LEU A 286 14.73 16.10 -2.83
C LEU A 286 13.53 16.32 -1.91
N GLY A 287 13.70 16.91 -0.72
CA GLY A 287 12.58 17.17 0.19
C GLY A 287 12.09 15.92 0.91
N VAL A 288 12.99 14.96 1.16
CA VAL A 288 12.76 13.92 2.17
C VAL A 288 12.62 14.60 3.53
N GLN A 289 11.63 14.18 4.32
CA GLN A 289 11.36 14.78 5.62
C GLN A 289 11.47 13.77 6.76
N VAL A 290 11.31 12.48 6.49
CA VAL A 290 11.49 11.42 7.48
C VAL A 290 12.74 10.62 7.14
N ILE A 291 13.69 10.56 8.06
CA ILE A 291 14.96 9.86 7.87
C ILE A 291 15.21 8.90 9.03
N GLY A 292 16.04 7.88 8.85
CA GLY A 292 16.38 6.94 9.90
C GLY A 292 17.41 5.92 9.45
N GLY A 293 17.47 4.79 10.13
CA GLY A 293 18.32 3.67 9.75
C GLY A 293 17.62 2.32 9.82
N CYS A 294 17.93 1.42 8.89
CA CYS A 294 17.48 0.02 8.93
C CYS A 294 18.66 -0.90 9.31
N CYS A 295 18.79 -2.07 8.70
CA CYS A 295 19.78 -3.08 9.08
C CYS A 295 21.23 -2.53 9.08
N GLY A 296 21.96 -2.85 10.15
CA GLY A 296 23.36 -2.42 10.34
C GLY A 296 23.53 -1.03 10.96
N THR A 297 22.46 -0.25 11.07
CA THR A 297 22.52 1.05 11.75
C THR A 297 22.50 0.89 13.27
N ARG A 298 23.23 1.78 13.93
CA ARG A 298 23.54 1.75 15.37
C ARG A 298 23.29 3.14 15.98
N PRO A 299 23.30 3.28 17.31
CA PRO A 299 23.10 4.58 17.97
C PRO A 299 24.03 5.71 17.48
N ASP A 300 25.26 5.39 17.08
CA ASP A 300 26.21 6.36 16.48
C ASP A 300 25.72 6.95 15.14
N HIS A 301 25.04 6.15 14.32
CA HIS A 301 24.41 6.61 13.08
C HIS A 301 23.25 7.55 13.36
N ILE A 302 22.35 7.14 14.26
CA ILE A 302 21.17 7.94 14.63
C ILE A 302 21.59 9.25 15.30
N ALA A 303 22.65 9.24 16.12
CA ALA A 303 23.20 10.47 16.69
C ALA A 303 23.70 11.45 15.62
N ALA A 304 24.37 10.95 14.58
CA ALA A 304 24.82 11.78 13.46
C ALA A 304 23.64 12.39 12.68
N LEU A 305 22.53 11.65 12.53
CA LEU A 305 21.29 12.11 11.88
C LEU A 305 20.51 13.11 12.76
N ALA A 306 20.34 12.82 14.05
CA ALA A 306 19.65 13.70 15.00
C ALA A 306 20.39 15.02 15.25
N GLN A 307 21.71 15.03 15.08
CA GLN A 307 22.48 16.27 15.13
C GLN A 307 22.23 17.13 13.89
N ILE A 308 22.28 16.53 12.69
CA ILE A 308 22.13 17.30 11.45
C ILE A 308 20.68 17.74 11.21
N SER A 309 19.69 16.98 11.66
CA SER A 309 18.27 17.29 11.46
C SER A 309 17.84 18.64 12.03
N GLN A 310 18.56 19.17 13.01
CA GLN A 310 18.31 20.49 13.62
C GLN A 310 18.72 21.66 12.72
N GLU A 311 19.60 21.40 11.75
CA GLU A 311 20.15 22.40 10.83
C GLU A 311 19.52 22.31 9.43
N LEU A 312 18.79 21.22 9.15
CA LEU A 312 18.23 20.92 7.84
C LEU A 312 16.85 21.53 7.63
N ALA A 313 16.59 21.95 6.39
CA ALA A 313 15.27 22.36 5.95
C ALA A 313 14.88 21.53 4.72
N PRO A 314 13.88 20.61 4.82
CA PRO A 314 13.44 19.85 3.66
C PRO A 314 13.05 20.76 2.51
N LYS A 315 13.47 20.43 1.28
CA LYS A 315 12.98 21.11 0.08
C LYS A 315 11.46 21.14 0.09
N GLN A 316 10.89 22.29 -0.25
CA GLN A 316 9.44 22.44 -0.25
C GLN A 316 8.81 21.56 -1.33
N ARG A 317 7.80 20.78 -0.91
CA ARG A 317 6.98 19.93 -1.76
C ARG A 317 5.51 20.15 -1.42
N GLN A 318 4.64 19.97 -2.40
CA GLN A 318 3.21 19.86 -2.14
C GLN A 318 2.93 18.46 -1.64
N VAL A 319 2.34 18.34 -0.45
CA VAL A 319 1.92 17.08 0.15
C VAL A 319 0.46 17.16 0.53
N ARG A 320 -0.25 16.05 0.37
CA ARG A 320 -1.65 15.91 0.75
C ARG A 320 -1.72 15.81 2.27
N LEU A 321 -2.59 16.63 2.85
CA LEU A 321 -2.95 16.53 4.25
C LEU A 321 -4.18 15.61 4.33
N CYS A 322 -4.05 14.46 4.98
CA CYS A 322 -5.18 13.57 5.24
C CYS A 322 -6.25 14.24 6.12
N GLN A 323 -5.87 15.31 6.84
CA GLN A 323 -6.77 16.19 7.60
C GLN A 323 -6.71 17.62 7.04
N GLY A 324 -7.46 17.87 5.98
CA GLY A 324 -7.71 19.22 5.46
C GLY A 324 -9.00 19.80 6.02
N GLU A 325 -8.89 20.99 6.59
CA GLU A 325 -9.94 21.84 7.15
C GLU A 325 -11.24 21.84 6.32
N GLY A 326 -12.23 21.11 6.82
CA GLY A 326 -13.61 21.11 6.36
C GLY A 326 -14.45 20.50 7.46
N GLU A 327 -15.21 21.33 8.15
CA GLU A 327 -16.20 20.90 9.13
C GLU A 327 -17.06 19.79 8.49
N LYS A 328 -16.97 18.57 9.06
CA LYS A 328 -17.54 17.28 8.60
C LYS A 328 -16.62 16.43 7.70
N GLY A 329 -15.56 15.88 8.29
CA GLY A 329 -15.13 14.50 8.02
C GLY A 329 -14.63 14.17 6.61
N GLY A 330 -13.65 14.92 6.08
CA GLY A 330 -12.79 14.44 4.98
C GLY A 330 -13.49 14.14 3.65
N LYS A 331 -14.71 14.64 3.42
CA LYS A 331 -15.52 14.38 2.21
C LYS A 331 -15.24 15.34 1.04
N GLY A 332 -13.99 15.79 0.88
CA GLY A 332 -13.58 16.63 -0.25
C GLY A 332 -12.83 15.80 -1.31
N PRO A 333 -12.90 16.15 -2.61
CA PRO A 333 -12.16 15.44 -3.64
C PRO A 333 -10.65 15.52 -3.37
N ARG A 334 -10.00 14.35 -3.36
CA ARG A 334 -8.55 14.22 -3.12
C ARG A 334 -7.79 14.88 -4.30
N PRO A 335 -7.00 15.95 -4.07
CA PRO A 335 -6.27 16.59 -5.16
C PRO A 335 -5.13 15.66 -5.62
N ALA A 336 -4.92 15.57 -6.95
CA ALA A 336 -3.84 14.78 -7.52
C ALA A 336 -2.44 15.36 -7.21
N LEU A 337 -2.34 16.68 -6.99
CA LEU A 337 -1.05 17.39 -6.90
C LEU A 337 -0.27 17.17 -8.21
N ASN A 338 0.94 16.61 -8.14
CA ASN A 338 1.76 16.26 -9.32
C ASN A 338 1.64 14.77 -9.72
N TYR A 339 0.77 14.01 -9.08
CA TYR A 339 0.53 12.61 -9.42
C TYR A 339 -0.10 12.51 -10.83
N PRO A 340 0.47 11.69 -11.75
CA PRO A 340 -0.18 11.37 -13.01
C PRO A 340 -1.25 10.28 -12.80
N PRO A 341 -2.55 10.56 -13.01
CA PRO A 341 -3.61 9.56 -12.88
C PRO A 341 -3.36 8.35 -13.79
N ALA A 342 -3.41 7.15 -13.21
CA ALA A 342 -2.99 5.91 -13.87
C ALA A 342 -3.69 4.68 -13.29
N ALA A 343 -3.88 3.66 -14.12
CA ALA A 343 -4.04 2.28 -13.67
C ALA A 343 -2.66 1.64 -13.49
N ALA A 344 -2.57 0.54 -12.75
CA ALA A 344 -1.29 -0.13 -12.55
C ALA A 344 -1.46 -1.65 -12.50
N SER A 345 -0.53 -2.38 -13.12
CA SER A 345 -0.28 -3.77 -12.79
C SER A 345 0.63 -3.85 -11.56
N ILE A 346 0.95 -5.06 -11.10
CA ILE A 346 1.99 -5.23 -10.09
C ILE A 346 3.38 -4.81 -10.59
N TYR A 347 3.59 -4.59 -11.89
CA TYR A 347 4.91 -4.29 -12.46
C TYR A 347 5.14 -2.80 -12.70
N GLY A 348 4.15 -2.11 -13.29
CA GLY A 348 4.29 -0.71 -13.71
C GLY A 348 2.95 0.02 -13.80
N ALA A 349 3.02 1.35 -13.87
CA ALA A 349 1.86 2.21 -14.07
C ALA A 349 1.59 2.50 -15.56
N GLN A 350 0.32 2.61 -15.91
CA GLN A 350 -0.18 3.05 -17.21
C GLN A 350 -1.03 4.32 -16.98
N PRO A 351 -0.49 5.51 -17.29
CA PRO A 351 -1.25 6.76 -17.23
C PRO A 351 -2.55 6.67 -18.02
N TYR A 352 -3.59 7.38 -17.61
CA TYR A 352 -4.84 7.43 -18.37
C TYR A 352 -4.67 8.26 -19.65
N ASP A 353 -4.04 9.43 -19.53
CA ASP A 353 -3.73 10.28 -20.67
C ASP A 353 -2.51 9.75 -21.43
N GLN A 354 -2.62 9.68 -22.77
CA GLN A 354 -1.56 9.22 -23.66
C GLN A 354 -1.06 10.37 -24.53
N ASP A 355 0.24 10.69 -24.48
CA ASP A 355 0.81 11.84 -25.20
C ASP A 355 0.58 11.79 -26.72
N ASN A 356 0.70 10.60 -27.33
CA ASN A 356 0.67 10.40 -28.78
C ASN A 356 -0.47 9.46 -29.24
N SER A 357 -1.43 9.16 -28.37
CA SER A 357 -2.50 8.19 -28.67
C SER A 357 -3.71 8.43 -27.76
N PHE A 358 -4.57 7.42 -27.63
CA PHE A 358 -5.61 7.28 -26.63
C PHE A 358 -5.34 6.02 -25.80
N LEU A 359 -5.99 5.89 -24.65
CA LEU A 359 -5.92 4.70 -23.82
C LEU A 359 -6.59 3.52 -24.55
N ILE A 360 -5.87 2.41 -24.76
CA ILE A 360 -6.34 1.26 -25.54
C ILE A 360 -6.66 0.15 -24.56
N VAL A 361 -7.93 -0.22 -24.47
CA VAL A 361 -8.40 -1.34 -23.65
C VAL A 361 -8.60 -2.57 -24.55
N GLY A 362 -7.90 -3.66 -24.24
CA GLY A 362 -7.97 -4.91 -25.00
C GLY A 362 -9.19 -5.74 -24.63
N GLU A 363 -10.23 -5.71 -25.48
CA GLU A 363 -11.55 -6.33 -25.25
C GLU A 363 -11.63 -7.86 -25.46
N ARG A 364 -10.60 -8.52 -26.01
CA ARG A 364 -10.77 -9.89 -26.53
C ARG A 364 -10.89 -10.97 -25.47
N LEU A 365 -10.50 -10.69 -24.22
CA LEU A 365 -10.59 -11.64 -23.10
C LEU A 365 -11.96 -11.51 -22.41
N ASN A 366 -13.01 -11.69 -23.21
CA ASN A 366 -14.38 -11.47 -22.79
C ASN A 366 -15.27 -12.66 -23.15
N ALA A 367 -15.76 -13.37 -22.13
CA ALA A 367 -16.62 -14.54 -22.30
C ALA A 367 -18.00 -14.17 -22.89
N SER A 368 -18.52 -12.99 -22.61
CA SER A 368 -19.81 -12.54 -23.18
C SER A 368 -19.72 -12.29 -24.69
N GLY A 369 -18.62 -11.68 -25.16
CA GLY A 369 -18.42 -11.27 -26.55
C GLY A 369 -17.66 -12.26 -27.44
N SER A 370 -16.80 -13.12 -26.87
CA SER A 370 -15.91 -13.98 -27.64
C SER A 370 -16.30 -15.46 -27.55
N ARG A 371 -16.67 -16.05 -28.70
CA ARG A 371 -16.91 -17.50 -28.80
C ARG A 371 -15.68 -18.31 -28.37
N LYS A 372 -14.48 -17.88 -28.77
CA LYS A 372 -13.25 -18.62 -28.45
C LYS A 372 -12.95 -18.59 -26.95
N VAL A 373 -13.16 -17.47 -26.28
CA VAL A 373 -12.98 -17.38 -24.81
C VAL A 373 -13.98 -18.28 -24.09
N ARG A 374 -15.25 -18.34 -24.51
CA ARG A 374 -16.24 -19.26 -23.94
C ARG A 374 -15.85 -20.73 -24.07
N GLU A 375 -15.36 -21.12 -25.25
CA GLU A 375 -14.89 -22.50 -25.48
C GLU A 375 -13.73 -22.82 -24.54
N LEU A 376 -12.73 -21.94 -24.43
CA LEU A 376 -11.59 -22.13 -23.53
C LEU A 376 -11.99 -22.17 -22.06
N LEU A 377 -12.87 -21.27 -21.63
CA LEU A 377 -13.35 -21.23 -20.24
C LEU A 377 -14.13 -22.49 -19.89
N ASN A 378 -14.99 -22.99 -20.79
CA ASN A 378 -15.71 -24.27 -20.59
C ASN A 378 -14.80 -25.50 -20.55
N GLU A 379 -13.66 -25.45 -21.24
CA GLU A 379 -12.65 -26.51 -21.25
C GLU A 379 -11.65 -26.37 -20.09
N ASP A 380 -11.80 -25.34 -19.24
CA ASP A 380 -10.84 -24.93 -18.21
C ASP A 380 -9.40 -24.76 -18.77
N ASP A 381 -9.28 -24.34 -20.05
CA ASP A 381 -8.02 -24.07 -20.72
C ASP A 381 -7.48 -22.67 -20.36
N TRP A 382 -6.98 -22.57 -19.14
CA TRP A 382 -6.40 -21.34 -18.59
C TRP A 382 -5.19 -20.86 -19.39
N ASP A 383 -4.36 -21.78 -19.89
CA ASP A 383 -3.18 -21.43 -20.70
C ASP A 383 -3.59 -20.78 -22.02
N GLY A 384 -4.65 -21.28 -22.65
CA GLY A 384 -5.26 -20.68 -23.84
C GLY A 384 -5.79 -19.26 -23.56
N LEU A 385 -6.43 -19.03 -22.41
CA LEU A 385 -6.89 -17.71 -22.00
C LEU A 385 -5.72 -16.73 -21.78
N ILE A 386 -4.66 -17.18 -21.10
CA ILE A 386 -3.43 -16.38 -20.92
C ILE A 386 -2.75 -16.09 -22.26
N ALA A 387 -2.79 -17.01 -23.22
CA ALA A 387 -2.27 -16.78 -24.57
C ALA A 387 -3.03 -15.67 -25.31
N ILE A 388 -4.35 -15.60 -25.15
CA ILE A 388 -5.17 -14.49 -25.68
C ILE A 388 -4.74 -13.16 -25.05
N ALA A 389 -4.59 -13.13 -23.72
CA ALA A 389 -4.13 -11.94 -23.01
C ALA A 389 -2.76 -11.45 -23.52
N LYS A 390 -1.75 -12.34 -23.56
CA LYS A 390 -0.40 -12.05 -24.06
C LYS A 390 -0.40 -11.56 -25.51
N LYS A 391 -1.34 -12.02 -26.34
CA LYS A 391 -1.50 -11.51 -27.71
C LYS A 391 -1.95 -10.06 -27.73
N GLN A 392 -2.88 -9.66 -26.87
CA GLN A 392 -3.35 -8.27 -26.78
C GLN A 392 -2.24 -7.32 -26.30
N VAL A 393 -1.38 -7.78 -25.37
CA VAL A 393 -0.17 -7.04 -24.99
C VAL A 393 0.72 -6.75 -26.20
N LYS A 394 0.99 -7.79 -27.01
CA LYS A 394 1.82 -7.66 -28.22
C LYS A 394 1.18 -6.79 -29.31
N GLU A 395 -0.15 -6.69 -29.33
CA GLU A 395 -0.90 -5.84 -30.26
C GLU A 395 -0.99 -4.38 -29.79
N GLY A 396 -0.43 -4.04 -28.62
CA GLY A 396 -0.32 -2.67 -28.13
C GLY A 396 -1.49 -2.22 -27.25
N ALA A 397 -2.22 -3.15 -26.61
CA ALA A 397 -3.16 -2.77 -25.57
C ALA A 397 -2.43 -2.12 -24.38
N HIS A 398 -3.04 -1.10 -23.79
CA HIS A 398 -2.55 -0.42 -22.59
C HIS A 398 -3.16 -1.02 -21.32
N ILE A 399 -4.41 -1.46 -21.38
CA ILE A 399 -5.16 -2.12 -20.30
C ILE A 399 -5.80 -3.38 -20.87
N LEU A 400 -5.94 -4.42 -20.06
CA LEU A 400 -6.63 -5.65 -20.44
C LEU A 400 -8.01 -5.71 -19.80
N ASP A 401 -9.06 -5.76 -20.60
CA ASP A 401 -10.42 -6.06 -20.13
C ASP A 401 -10.58 -7.57 -19.90
N VAL A 402 -11.16 -7.94 -18.76
CA VAL A 402 -11.29 -9.32 -18.31
C VAL A 402 -12.73 -9.58 -17.90
N ASN A 403 -13.49 -10.28 -18.76
CA ASN A 403 -14.86 -10.68 -18.48
C ASN A 403 -14.98 -12.21 -18.49
N VAL A 404 -15.48 -12.77 -17.39
CA VAL A 404 -15.76 -14.21 -17.22
C VAL A 404 -17.25 -14.51 -17.12
N ASP A 405 -18.10 -13.54 -17.43
CA ASP A 405 -19.56 -13.69 -17.31
C ASP A 405 -20.05 -14.74 -18.32
N TYR A 406 -20.39 -15.93 -17.80
CA TYR A 406 -20.93 -17.01 -18.58
C TYR A 406 -21.92 -17.84 -17.76
N VAL A 407 -23.09 -18.10 -18.35
CA VAL A 407 -24.19 -18.82 -17.69
C VAL A 407 -23.79 -20.26 -17.40
N GLY A 408 -24.01 -20.70 -16.16
CA GLY A 408 -23.77 -22.09 -15.74
C GLY A 408 -22.39 -22.36 -15.15
N ARG A 409 -21.53 -21.33 -15.00
CA ARG A 409 -20.24 -21.41 -14.31
C ARG A 409 -20.23 -20.60 -13.02
N ASN A 410 -19.28 -20.91 -12.14
CA ASN A 410 -19.00 -20.10 -10.96
C ASN A 410 -18.08 -18.94 -11.35
N GLY A 411 -18.67 -17.80 -11.69
CA GLY A 411 -17.90 -16.65 -12.17
C GLY A 411 -16.98 -16.02 -11.12
N GLU A 412 -17.24 -16.18 -9.82
CA GLU A 412 -16.31 -15.72 -8.76
C GLU A 412 -15.02 -16.54 -8.77
N ALA A 413 -15.17 -17.88 -8.84
CA ALA A 413 -14.03 -18.79 -8.95
C ALA A 413 -13.26 -18.59 -10.27
N ASP A 414 -13.98 -18.39 -11.39
CA ASP A 414 -13.35 -18.15 -12.68
C ASP A 414 -12.58 -16.82 -12.71
N MET A 415 -13.15 -15.75 -12.14
CA MET A 415 -12.47 -14.44 -12.07
C MET A 415 -11.23 -14.53 -11.19
N HIS A 416 -11.33 -15.19 -10.04
CA HIS A 416 -10.20 -15.42 -9.15
C HIS A 416 -9.07 -16.19 -9.87
N GLU A 417 -9.40 -17.30 -10.53
CA GLU A 417 -8.43 -18.15 -11.21
C GLU A 417 -7.75 -17.44 -12.39
N ILE A 418 -8.51 -16.75 -13.25
CA ILE A 418 -7.89 -16.05 -14.39
C ILE A 418 -7.04 -14.87 -13.94
N VAL A 419 -7.50 -14.07 -12.96
CA VAL A 419 -6.76 -12.89 -12.50
C VAL A 419 -5.47 -13.29 -11.80
N SER A 420 -5.50 -14.29 -10.90
CA SER A 420 -4.29 -14.78 -10.20
C SER A 420 -3.18 -15.24 -11.17
N ARG A 421 -3.56 -15.75 -12.34
CA ARG A 421 -2.62 -16.11 -13.41
C ARG A 421 -2.18 -14.91 -14.23
N LEU A 422 -3.10 -14.00 -14.57
CA LEU A 422 -2.80 -12.81 -15.37
C LEU A 422 -1.77 -11.92 -14.69
N VAL A 423 -1.89 -11.69 -13.38
CA VAL A 423 -1.01 -10.78 -12.63
C VAL A 423 0.46 -11.17 -12.69
N THR A 424 0.77 -12.46 -12.81
CA THR A 424 2.15 -12.97 -12.93
C THR A 424 2.60 -13.22 -14.38
N ASN A 425 1.69 -13.10 -15.35
CA ASN A 425 1.94 -13.45 -16.75
C ASN A 425 1.83 -12.28 -17.74
N VAL A 426 1.25 -11.16 -17.32
CA VAL A 426 0.97 -9.98 -18.15
C VAL A 426 1.37 -8.73 -17.39
N THR A 427 1.99 -7.78 -18.09
CA THR A 427 2.48 -6.52 -17.50
C THR A 427 1.45 -5.39 -17.51
N LEU A 428 0.31 -5.58 -18.17
CA LEU A 428 -0.73 -4.55 -18.29
C LEU A 428 -1.64 -4.53 -17.04
N PRO A 429 -2.12 -3.35 -16.62
CA PRO A 429 -3.21 -3.26 -15.66
C PRO A 429 -4.47 -3.97 -16.17
N LEU A 430 -5.33 -4.35 -15.22
CA LEU A 430 -6.56 -5.09 -15.50
C LEU A 430 -7.79 -4.21 -15.32
N MET A 431 -8.72 -4.30 -16.26
CA MET A 431 -10.09 -3.84 -16.14
C MET A 431 -10.97 -5.06 -15.88
N LEU A 432 -11.52 -5.15 -14.67
CA LEU A 432 -12.33 -6.29 -14.24
C LEU A 432 -13.77 -6.05 -14.68
N ASP A 433 -14.21 -6.83 -15.67
CA ASP A 433 -15.50 -6.68 -16.32
C ASP A 433 -16.51 -7.71 -15.80
N SER A 434 -17.57 -7.21 -15.15
CA SER A 434 -18.73 -8.02 -14.78
C SER A 434 -19.98 -7.20 -14.46
N THR A 435 -21.14 -7.83 -14.60
CA THR A 435 -22.40 -7.35 -14.04
C THR A 435 -22.52 -7.61 -12.53
N GLU A 436 -21.78 -8.56 -11.97
CA GLU A 436 -21.85 -8.97 -10.56
C GLU A 436 -20.62 -8.47 -9.77
N TRP A 437 -20.85 -7.64 -8.74
CA TRP A 437 -19.77 -7.03 -7.94
C TRP A 437 -18.92 -8.08 -7.20
N THR A 438 -19.48 -9.25 -6.87
CA THR A 438 -18.75 -10.32 -6.18
C THR A 438 -17.63 -10.89 -7.05
N LYS A 439 -17.81 -10.95 -8.38
CA LYS A 439 -16.74 -11.36 -9.31
C LYS A 439 -15.64 -10.33 -9.36
N MET A 440 -15.99 -9.05 -9.44
CA MET A 440 -15.01 -7.97 -9.36
C MET A 440 -14.17 -8.07 -8.08
N GLU A 441 -14.81 -8.28 -6.93
CA GLU A 441 -14.12 -8.46 -5.64
C GLU A 441 -13.19 -9.69 -5.66
N ALA A 442 -13.65 -10.82 -6.20
CA ALA A 442 -12.84 -12.03 -6.32
C ALA A 442 -11.54 -11.80 -7.13
N GLY A 443 -11.61 -10.98 -8.18
CA GLY A 443 -10.43 -10.53 -8.94
C GLY A 443 -9.57 -9.53 -8.17
N LEU A 444 -10.17 -8.52 -7.53
CA LEU A 444 -9.45 -7.52 -6.74
C LEU A 444 -8.62 -8.13 -5.60
N LYS A 445 -9.11 -9.22 -5.00
CA LYS A 445 -8.42 -9.97 -3.94
C LYS A 445 -7.14 -10.68 -4.40
N VAL A 446 -6.88 -10.78 -5.70
CA VAL A 446 -5.64 -11.36 -6.26
C VAL A 446 -4.88 -10.43 -7.21
N ALA A 447 -5.45 -9.27 -7.55
CA ALA A 447 -4.88 -8.39 -8.56
C ALA A 447 -3.57 -7.71 -8.14
N GLY A 448 -3.47 -7.27 -6.88
CA GLY A 448 -2.37 -6.46 -6.33
C GLY A 448 -2.26 -5.03 -6.88
N GLY A 449 -2.40 -4.86 -8.19
CA GLY A 449 -2.38 -3.58 -8.89
C GLY A 449 -3.59 -2.66 -8.63
N LYS A 450 -3.61 -1.54 -9.35
CA LYS A 450 -4.73 -0.59 -9.41
C LYS A 450 -5.55 -0.90 -10.66
N CYS A 451 -6.62 -1.66 -10.43
CA CYS A 451 -7.57 -2.08 -11.46
C CYS A 451 -8.54 -0.97 -11.84
N ILE A 452 -9.30 -1.21 -12.91
CA ILE A 452 -10.52 -0.47 -13.24
C ILE A 452 -11.71 -1.43 -13.12
N LEU A 453 -12.81 -1.02 -12.51
CA LEU A 453 -14.04 -1.81 -12.41
C LEU A 453 -14.98 -1.44 -13.56
N ASN A 454 -15.33 -2.43 -14.39
CA ASN A 454 -16.18 -2.28 -15.56
C ASN A 454 -17.44 -3.16 -15.43
N SER A 455 -18.62 -2.65 -15.13
CA SER A 455 -18.97 -1.27 -14.83
C SER A 455 -20.02 -1.25 -13.74
N THR A 456 -20.38 -0.04 -13.33
CA THR A 456 -21.54 0.20 -12.48
C THR A 456 -22.52 1.18 -13.13
N ASN A 457 -23.77 1.16 -12.68
CA ASN A 457 -24.87 2.00 -13.18
C ASN A 457 -26.06 1.93 -12.20
N TYR A 458 -27.20 2.54 -12.52
CA TYR A 458 -28.40 2.53 -11.66
C TYR A 458 -29.52 1.59 -12.14
N GLU A 459 -29.27 0.67 -13.08
CA GLU A 459 -30.30 -0.25 -13.62
C GLU A 459 -30.94 -1.11 -12.51
N ASP A 460 -30.10 -1.67 -11.63
CA ASP A 460 -30.52 -2.45 -10.46
C ASP A 460 -30.73 -1.59 -9.20
N GLY A 461 -30.81 -0.27 -9.37
CA GLY A 461 -30.90 0.73 -8.30
C GLY A 461 -29.57 1.11 -7.64
N ASP A 462 -29.66 2.00 -6.66
CA ASP A 462 -28.51 2.63 -5.99
C ASP A 462 -27.60 1.64 -5.24
N GLU A 463 -28.15 0.54 -4.71
CA GLU A 463 -27.39 -0.39 -3.85
C GLU A 463 -26.18 -0.98 -4.58
N ARG A 464 -26.38 -1.45 -5.82
CA ARG A 464 -25.30 -1.98 -6.65
C ARG A 464 -24.31 -0.88 -7.01
N PHE A 465 -24.80 0.31 -7.35
CA PHE A 465 -23.96 1.47 -7.66
C PHE A 465 -22.96 1.74 -6.54
N PHE A 466 -23.46 1.96 -5.33
CA PHE A 466 -22.62 2.25 -4.17
C PHE A 466 -21.76 1.07 -3.72
N LYS A 467 -22.20 -0.18 -3.94
CA LYS A 467 -21.37 -1.36 -3.63
C LYS A 467 -20.11 -1.41 -4.49
N VAL A 468 -20.20 -1.07 -5.79
CA VAL A 468 -19.01 -0.99 -6.65
C VAL A 468 -18.11 0.18 -6.25
N LEU A 469 -18.68 1.32 -5.82
CA LEU A 469 -17.87 2.44 -5.31
C LEU A 469 -17.16 2.09 -3.99
N GLU A 470 -17.79 1.28 -3.13
CA GLU A 470 -17.18 0.72 -1.92
C GLU A 470 -15.96 -0.13 -2.29
N LEU A 471 -16.10 -1.08 -3.23
CA LEU A 471 -14.97 -1.89 -3.70
C LEU A 471 -13.86 -1.02 -4.30
N ALA A 472 -14.21 -0.01 -5.10
CA ALA A 472 -13.25 0.91 -5.68
C ALA A 472 -12.45 1.66 -4.61
N LYS A 473 -13.10 2.09 -3.54
CA LYS A 473 -12.45 2.76 -2.41
C LYS A 473 -11.57 1.79 -1.60
N THR A 474 -12.09 0.62 -1.26
CA THR A 474 -11.39 -0.41 -0.47
C THR A 474 -10.15 -0.93 -1.19
N TYR A 475 -10.23 -1.16 -2.50
CA TYR A 475 -9.13 -1.75 -3.28
C TYR A 475 -8.35 -0.73 -4.11
N GLY A 476 -8.67 0.56 -4.01
CA GLY A 476 -8.00 1.63 -4.75
C GLY A 476 -8.11 1.48 -6.27
N ALA A 477 -9.32 1.26 -6.79
CA ALA A 477 -9.58 1.05 -8.22
C ALA A 477 -10.31 2.26 -8.86
N GLY A 478 -10.12 2.43 -10.16
CA GLY A 478 -10.96 3.31 -10.99
C GLY A 478 -12.30 2.65 -11.32
N VAL A 479 -13.28 3.42 -11.80
CA VAL A 479 -14.63 2.92 -12.09
C VAL A 479 -15.14 3.42 -13.43
N VAL A 480 -15.62 2.48 -14.26
CA VAL A 480 -16.45 2.78 -15.43
C VAL A 480 -17.91 2.83 -15.02
N ILE A 481 -18.58 3.92 -15.35
CA ILE A 481 -19.98 4.16 -15.05
C ILE A 481 -20.76 4.25 -16.35
N GLY A 482 -21.64 3.28 -16.59
CA GLY A 482 -22.53 3.28 -17.75
C GLY A 482 -23.65 4.29 -17.60
N CYS A 483 -24.01 4.98 -18.69
CA CYS A 483 -25.16 5.89 -18.73
C CYS A 483 -26.51 5.12 -18.78
N ILE A 484 -26.74 4.26 -17.78
CA ILE A 484 -27.95 3.47 -17.57
C ILE A 484 -28.52 3.87 -16.21
N ASP A 485 -29.82 4.15 -16.16
CA ASP A 485 -30.51 4.40 -14.90
C ASP A 485 -31.74 3.51 -14.72
N GLU A 486 -32.58 3.83 -13.73
CA GLU A 486 -33.78 3.05 -13.41
C GLU A 486 -34.78 2.99 -14.57
N ASP A 487 -34.71 3.94 -15.52
CA ASP A 487 -35.51 3.96 -16.75
C ASP A 487 -34.87 3.12 -17.88
N GLY A 488 -33.69 2.55 -17.65
CA GLY A 488 -32.91 1.76 -18.60
C GLY A 488 -31.80 2.55 -19.30
N MET A 489 -31.35 2.02 -20.44
CA MET A 489 -30.23 2.60 -21.20
C MET A 489 -30.59 3.96 -21.81
N ALA A 490 -29.77 4.98 -21.54
CA ALA A 490 -29.99 6.31 -22.12
C ALA A 490 -29.71 6.32 -23.63
N ARG A 491 -30.71 6.77 -24.41
CA ARG A 491 -30.59 6.91 -25.88
C ARG A 491 -30.21 8.32 -26.34
N THR A 492 -30.59 9.35 -25.59
CA THR A 492 -30.34 10.76 -25.97
C THR A 492 -29.10 11.33 -25.28
N ALA A 493 -28.42 12.29 -25.92
CA ALA A 493 -27.27 12.99 -25.34
C ALA A 493 -27.62 13.68 -24.00
N GLU A 494 -28.81 14.27 -23.92
CA GLU A 494 -29.30 14.93 -22.70
C GLU A 494 -29.45 13.96 -21.53
N LYS A 495 -30.10 12.79 -21.74
CA LYS A 495 -30.25 11.79 -20.68
C LYS A 495 -28.90 11.18 -20.28
N LYS A 496 -28.02 10.92 -21.25
CA LYS A 496 -26.63 10.47 -20.97
C LYS A 496 -25.90 11.45 -20.06
N PHE A 497 -25.97 12.75 -20.36
CA PHE A 497 -25.36 13.80 -19.55
C PHE A 497 -25.97 13.89 -18.14
N GLN A 498 -27.30 13.79 -18.02
CA GLN A 498 -27.99 13.82 -16.72
C GLN A 498 -27.54 12.66 -15.80
N ILE A 499 -27.45 11.44 -16.34
CA ILE A 499 -26.99 10.26 -15.58
C ILE A 499 -25.52 10.42 -15.19
N ALA A 500 -24.66 10.82 -16.14
CA ALA A 500 -23.24 11.05 -15.86
C ALA A 500 -23.04 12.13 -14.77
N GLN A 501 -23.84 13.20 -14.79
CA GLN A 501 -23.79 14.26 -13.78
C GLN A 501 -24.23 13.77 -12.40
N ARG A 502 -25.30 12.95 -12.32
CA ARG A 502 -25.73 12.28 -11.08
C ARG A 502 -24.59 11.41 -10.53
N ALA A 503 -24.07 10.50 -11.34
CA ALA A 503 -22.98 9.60 -10.97
C ALA A 503 -21.69 10.32 -10.57
N TYR A 504 -21.32 11.40 -11.26
CA TYR A 504 -20.18 12.22 -10.87
C TYR A 504 -20.32 12.75 -9.45
N ARG A 505 -21.47 13.40 -9.15
CA ARG A 505 -21.74 13.95 -7.82
C ARG A 505 -21.74 12.85 -6.76
N ASP A 506 -22.46 11.77 -7.01
CA ASP A 506 -22.65 10.70 -6.03
C ASP A 506 -21.31 9.98 -5.75
N ALA A 507 -20.47 9.78 -6.76
CA ALA A 507 -19.12 9.22 -6.59
C ALA A 507 -18.16 10.16 -5.86
N LEU A 508 -18.20 11.47 -6.12
CA LEU A 508 -17.42 12.46 -5.37
C LEU A 508 -17.84 12.50 -3.89
N GLU A 509 -19.14 12.48 -3.61
CA GLU A 509 -19.67 12.45 -2.24
C GLU A 509 -19.27 11.16 -1.50
N TYR A 510 -19.15 10.06 -2.24
CA TYR A 510 -18.65 8.78 -1.71
C TYR A 510 -17.14 8.79 -1.43
N GLY A 511 -16.39 9.74 -2.02
CA GLY A 511 -14.97 9.96 -1.77
C GLY A 511 -14.04 9.51 -2.90
N LEU A 512 -14.57 9.14 -4.07
CA LEU A 512 -13.75 8.89 -5.25
C LEU A 512 -13.35 10.20 -5.91
N PRO A 513 -12.07 10.39 -6.30
CA PRO A 513 -11.66 11.60 -6.98
C PRO A 513 -12.09 11.55 -8.46
N PRO A 514 -12.27 12.71 -9.10
CA PRO A 514 -12.83 12.78 -10.44
C PRO A 514 -11.98 12.10 -11.52
N HIS A 515 -10.66 12.01 -11.32
CA HIS A 515 -9.74 11.38 -12.27
C HIS A 515 -9.79 9.85 -12.26
N GLU A 516 -10.55 9.24 -11.35
CA GLU A 516 -10.79 7.80 -11.29
C GLU A 516 -12.14 7.38 -11.90
N LEU A 517 -12.91 8.35 -12.43
CA LEU A 517 -14.24 8.13 -12.99
C LEU A 517 -14.20 8.14 -14.51
N PHE A 518 -14.63 7.04 -15.11
CA PHE A 518 -14.82 6.90 -16.56
C PHE A 518 -16.32 6.81 -16.84
N PHE A 519 -16.82 7.54 -17.84
CA PHE A 519 -18.22 7.48 -18.23
C PHE A 519 -18.36 6.76 -19.56
N ASP A 520 -19.02 5.60 -19.54
CA ASP A 520 -19.43 4.91 -20.75
C ASP A 520 -20.78 5.47 -21.20
N THR A 521 -20.75 6.19 -22.32
CA THR A 521 -21.94 6.76 -22.93
C THR A 521 -22.82 5.73 -23.63
N LEU A 522 -22.44 4.44 -23.67
CA LEU A 522 -23.14 3.34 -24.33
C LEU A 522 -23.19 3.52 -25.85
N ALA A 523 -22.24 2.91 -26.54
CA ALA A 523 -22.26 2.80 -27.99
C ALA A 523 -23.32 1.77 -28.42
N LEU A 524 -24.40 2.23 -29.06
CA LEU A 524 -25.50 1.37 -29.51
C LEU A 524 -25.30 0.93 -30.97
N PRO A 525 -25.71 -0.29 -31.35
CA PRO A 525 -25.70 -0.71 -32.75
C PRO A 525 -26.68 0.12 -33.59
N ILE A 526 -26.19 0.76 -34.65
CA ILE A 526 -26.99 1.64 -35.53
C ILE A 526 -27.74 0.90 -36.66
N SER A 527 -27.47 -0.40 -36.82
CA SER A 527 -27.96 -1.22 -37.95
C SER A 527 -28.90 -2.34 -37.52
N THR A 528 -29.68 -2.15 -36.45
CA THR A 528 -30.64 -3.12 -35.92
C THR A 528 -31.93 -3.25 -36.74
N GLY A 529 -32.24 -2.23 -37.57
CA GLY A 529 -33.49 -2.16 -38.33
C GLY A 529 -34.68 -1.61 -37.54
N ILE A 530 -34.46 -1.20 -36.29
CA ILE A 530 -35.43 -0.46 -35.46
C ILE A 530 -35.30 1.03 -35.82
N GLU A 531 -36.43 1.69 -36.09
CA GLU A 531 -36.44 3.10 -36.54
C GLU A 531 -35.90 4.04 -35.44
N GLU A 532 -36.16 3.72 -34.18
CA GLU A 532 -35.67 4.45 -33.00
C GLU A 532 -34.15 4.36 -32.78
N ASP A 533 -33.44 3.42 -33.43
CA ASP A 533 -31.97 3.29 -33.33
C ASP A 533 -31.25 4.07 -34.46
N ARG A 534 -32.00 4.74 -35.35
CA ARG A 534 -31.48 5.50 -36.51
C ARG A 534 -31.48 7.02 -36.31
N GLU A 535 -32.21 7.53 -35.32
CA GLU A 535 -32.22 8.93 -34.89
C GLU A 535 -31.27 9.13 -33.72
#